data_AF-A0A933H9W5-F1
#
_entry.id   AF-A0A933H9W5-F1
#
_cell.length_a   1.000
_cell.length_b   1.000
_cell.length_c   1.000
_cell.angle_alpha   90.00
_cell.angle_beta   90.00
_cell.angle_gamma   90.00
#
_symmetry.space_group_name_H-M   'P 1'
#
loop_
_entity.id
_entity.type
_entity.pdbx_description
1 polymer ?
#
loop_
_entity_poly.entity_id
_entity_poly.type
_entity_poly.pdbx_seq_one_letter_code
_entity_poly.pdbx_strand_id
1 'polypeptide(L)'
;MAIDGGTHLISDLAGIGNGFRDSNAWLALLTNNAFAPLFYAGDAVGSFNWWMRLISGIIFGVGIVWLAYPHLEDAFSEVVHDIESKFHRAGLKT
;
A
#
# COMPACT_ATOMS: atom_id res chain seq x y z
N MET A 1 0.58 7.46 -2.82
CA MET A 1 1.87 7.54 -3.54
C MET A 1 2.88 8.50 -2.90
N ALA A 2 2.48 9.54 -2.15
CA ALA A 2 3.44 10.37 -1.39
C ALA A 2 4.16 9.61 -0.26
N ILE A 3 3.46 8.69 0.40
CA ILE A 3 4.05 7.84 1.46
C ILE A 3 5.02 6.80 0.86
N ASP A 4 4.69 6.28 -0.33
CA ASP A 4 5.51 5.31 -1.07
C ASP A 4 6.80 5.99 -1.59
N GLY A 5 6.68 7.18 -2.21
CA GLY A 5 7.81 8.01 -2.60
C GLY A 5 8.67 8.49 -1.42
N GLY A 6 8.05 8.83 -0.28
CA GLY A 6 8.76 9.21 0.94
C GLY A 6 9.53 8.04 1.56
N THR A 7 8.97 6.83 1.51
CA THR A 7 9.66 5.62 1.96
C THR A 7 10.82 5.27 1.02
N HIS A 8 10.65 5.45 -0.29
CA HIS A 8 11.72 5.36 -1.27
C HIS A 8 12.83 6.38 -1.01
N LEU A 9 12.51 7.64 -0.72
CA LEU A 9 13.49 8.68 -0.39
C LEU A 9 14.27 8.38 0.89
N ILE A 10 13.61 7.88 1.95
CA ILE A 10 14.30 7.46 3.18
C ILE A 10 15.19 6.23 2.93
N SER A 11 14.74 5.30 2.08
CA SER A 11 15.52 4.13 1.68
C SER A 11 16.75 4.51 0.85
N ASP A 12 16.64 5.50 -0.02
CA ASP A 12 17.73 5.98 -0.89
C ASP A 12 18.68 6.93 -0.17
N LEU A 13 18.25 7.57 0.94
CA LEU A 13 19.12 8.40 1.78
C LEU A 13 20.23 7.58 2.47
N ALA A 14 20.05 6.25 2.56
CA ALA A 14 21.08 5.30 3.01
C ALA A 14 22.03 4.83 1.89
N GLY A 15 21.82 5.31 0.65
CA GLY A 15 22.60 4.98 -0.55
C GLY A 15 21.78 4.16 -1.56
N ILE A 16 21.86 4.54 -2.83
CA ILE A 16 21.31 3.75 -3.95
C ILE A 16 21.98 2.37 -3.93
N GLY A 17 21.21 1.31 -3.68
CA GLY A 17 21.73 -0.06 -3.52
C GLY A 17 22.30 -0.40 -2.14
N ASN A 18 22.03 0.40 -1.10
CA ASN A 18 22.36 0.12 0.30
C ASN A 18 21.19 0.45 1.26
N GLY A 19 19.96 0.48 0.72
CA GLY A 19 18.77 0.80 1.51
C GLY A 19 18.61 -0.13 2.72
N PHE A 20 17.98 0.36 3.79
CA PHE A 20 17.75 -0.38 5.04
C PHE A 20 17.18 -1.80 4.83
N ARG A 21 16.37 -1.96 3.78
CA ARG A 21 15.73 -3.22 3.39
C ARG A 21 16.49 -4.02 2.33
N ASP A 22 17.53 -3.47 1.72
CA ASP A 22 18.23 -4.14 0.63
C ASP A 22 18.99 -5.38 1.14
N SER A 23 19.69 -5.25 2.27
CA SER A 23 20.38 -6.36 2.93
C SER A 23 19.62 -7.00 4.09
N ASN A 24 18.65 -6.27 4.68
CA ASN A 24 18.00 -6.61 5.95
C ASN A 24 19.00 -7.09 7.03
N ALA A 25 20.18 -6.47 7.13
CA ALA A 25 21.21 -6.84 8.10
C ALA A 25 20.73 -6.80 9.56
N TRP A 26 19.80 -5.88 9.86
CA TRP A 26 19.12 -5.80 11.15
C TRP A 26 18.33 -7.08 11.48
N LEU A 27 17.66 -7.68 10.48
CA LEU A 27 16.89 -8.91 10.62
C LEU A 27 17.82 -10.11 10.76
N ALA A 28 18.93 -10.11 10.02
CA ALA A 28 19.98 -11.12 10.14
C ALA A 28 20.60 -11.11 11.56
N LEU A 29 20.87 -9.93 12.13
CA LEU A 29 21.31 -9.78 13.51
C LEU A 29 20.27 -10.32 14.51
N LEU A 30 19.01 -9.91 14.36
CA LEU A 30 17.91 -10.31 15.26
C LEU A 30 17.65 -11.83 15.24
N THR A 31 17.79 -12.45 14.07
CA THR A 31 17.56 -13.89 13.87
C THR A 31 18.84 -14.71 14.00
N ASN A 32 19.97 -14.08 14.35
CA ASN A 32 21.29 -14.70 14.42
C ASN A 32 21.64 -15.52 13.16
N ASN A 33 21.34 -14.98 11.97
CA ASN A 33 21.55 -15.62 10.67
C ASN A 33 20.92 -17.03 10.54
N ALA A 34 19.77 -17.27 11.17
CA ALA A 34 19.09 -18.57 11.12
C ALA A 34 18.59 -18.98 9.72
N PHE A 35 18.45 -18.04 8.78
CA PHE A 35 17.95 -18.29 7.42
C PHE A 35 19.07 -18.20 6.36
N ALA A 36 18.79 -18.69 5.15
CA ALA A 36 19.73 -18.59 4.04
C ALA A 36 19.99 -17.10 3.67
N PRO A 37 21.20 -16.74 3.18
CA PRO A 37 21.51 -15.34 2.83
C PRO A 37 20.52 -14.68 1.86
N LEU A 38 19.99 -15.45 0.90
CA LEU A 38 19.00 -14.98 -0.07
C LEU A 38 17.63 -14.67 0.55
N PHE A 39 17.34 -15.15 1.75
CA PHE A 39 16.14 -14.76 2.48
C PHE A 39 16.23 -13.31 2.96
N TYR A 40 17.41 -12.88 3.41
CA TYR A 40 17.60 -11.54 3.97
C TYR A 40 17.77 -10.48 2.88
N ALA A 41 18.49 -10.77 1.80
CA ALA A 41 18.85 -9.75 0.82
C ALA A 41 18.03 -9.81 -0.47
N GLY A 42 17.71 -8.64 -1.02
CA GLY A 42 17.08 -8.46 -2.31
C GLY A 42 15.58 -8.78 -2.39
N ASP A 43 15.08 -8.84 -3.62
CA ASP A 43 13.65 -8.86 -3.94
C ASP A 43 13.19 -10.15 -4.64
N ALA A 44 14.01 -11.20 -4.58
CA ALA A 44 13.66 -12.51 -5.14
C ALA A 44 12.42 -13.10 -4.45
N VAL A 45 11.68 -13.94 -5.18
CA VAL A 45 10.54 -14.68 -4.60
C VAL A 45 11.02 -15.52 -3.41
N GLY A 46 10.34 -15.37 -2.28
CA GLY A 46 10.70 -16.03 -1.03
C GLY A 46 11.65 -15.23 -0.13
N SER A 47 12.21 -14.10 -0.58
CA SER A 47 12.95 -13.18 0.30
C SER A 47 12.00 -12.51 1.29
N PHE A 48 12.57 -11.99 2.38
CA PHE A 48 11.83 -11.22 3.38
C PHE A 48 11.12 -10.02 2.75
N ASN A 49 11.78 -9.30 1.83
CA ASN A 49 11.17 -8.15 1.17
C ASN A 49 9.94 -8.54 0.34
N TRP A 50 10.02 -9.66 -0.37
CA TRP A 50 8.91 -10.19 -1.15
C TRP A 50 7.71 -10.50 -0.25
N TRP A 51 7.93 -11.18 0.88
CA TRP A 51 6.89 -11.46 1.86
C TRP A 51 6.27 -10.21 2.46
N MET A 52 7.10 -9.26 2.87
CA MET A 52 6.62 -8.01 3.45
C MET A 52 5.79 -7.21 2.44
N ARG A 53 6.16 -7.20 1.15
CA ARG A 53 5.38 -6.56 0.09
C ARG A 53 4.01 -7.22 -0.08
N LEU A 54 3.97 -8.55 -0.10
CA LEU A 54 2.71 -9.29 -0.21
C LEU A 54 1.79 -9.03 1.00
N ILE A 55 2.30 -9.19 2.21
CA ILE A 55 1.52 -9.05 3.44
C ILE A 55 1.01 -7.62 3.62
N SER A 56 1.88 -6.62 3.45
CA SER A 56 1.48 -5.22 3.56
C SER A 56 0.48 -4.82 2.47
N GLY A 57 0.64 -5.32 1.25
CA GLY A 57 -0.31 -5.10 0.15
C GLY A 57 -1.69 -5.69 0.44
N ILE A 58 -1.76 -6.91 0.98
CA ILE A 58 -3.02 -7.53 1.39
C ILE A 58 -3.69 -6.72 2.50
N ILE A 59 -2.95 -6.38 3.56
CA ILE A 59 -3.47 -5.58 4.68
C ILE A 59 -3.97 -4.22 4.18
N PHE A 60 -3.21 -3.57 3.31
CA PHE A 60 -3.61 -2.30 2.71
C PHE A 60 -4.90 -2.44 1.91
N GLY A 61 -5.01 -3.44 1.02
CA GLY A 61 -6.20 -3.68 0.21
C GLY A 61 -7.44 -3.94 1.08
N VAL A 62 -7.30 -4.78 2.10
CA VAL A 62 -8.35 -5.04 3.09
C VAL A 62 -8.74 -3.77 3.85
N GLY A 63 -7.75 -2.97 4.26
CA GLY A 63 -7.98 -1.68 4.92
C GLY A 63 -8.75 -0.70 4.04
N ILE A 64 -8.46 -0.62 2.75
CA ILE A 64 -9.20 0.21 1.79
C ILE A 64 -10.67 -0.23 1.71
N VAL A 65 -10.92 -1.54 1.61
CA VAL A 65 -12.30 -2.07 1.54
C VAL A 65 -13.08 -1.76 2.82
N TRP A 66 -12.48 -1.87 4.00
CA TRP A 66 -13.23 -1.60 5.24
C TRP A 66 -13.37 -0.12 5.58
N LEU A 67 -12.36 0.69 5.28
CA LEU A 67 -12.28 2.07 5.77
C LEU A 67 -12.61 3.10 4.69
N ALA A 68 -12.12 2.90 3.47
CA ALA A 68 -12.32 3.88 2.40
C ALA A 68 -13.60 3.63 1.61
N TYR A 69 -13.95 2.37 1.34
CA TYR A 69 -15.11 2.02 0.53
C TYR A 69 -16.44 2.59 1.07
N PRO A 70 -16.77 2.53 2.38
CA PRO A 70 -18.03 3.10 2.89
C PRO A 70 -18.17 4.60 2.61
N HIS A 71 -17.08 5.36 2.80
CA HIS A 71 -17.09 6.80 2.55
C HIS A 71 -17.18 7.14 1.06
N LEU A 72 -16.57 6.32 0.21
CA LEU A 72 -16.72 6.48 -1.23
C LEU A 72 -18.16 6.20 -1.66
N GLU A 73 -18.77 5.14 -1.15
CA GLU A 73 -20.17 4.79 -1.42
C GLU A 73 -21.12 5.93 -1.01
N ASP A 74 -20.96 6.47 0.20
CA ASP A 74 -21.75 7.60 0.70
C ASP A 74 -21.60 8.83 -0.22
N ALA A 75 -20.37 9.17 -0.61
CA ALA A 75 -20.10 10.30 -1.48
C ALA A 75 -20.69 10.11 -2.89
N PHE A 76 -20.63 8.90 -3.45
CA PHE A 76 -21.24 8.61 -4.74
C PHE A 76 -22.76 8.63 -4.66
N SER A 77 -23.34 8.10 -3.57
CA SER A 77 -24.78 8.14 -3.34
C SER A 77 -25.31 9.57 -3.27
N GLU A 78 -24.58 10.46 -2.56
CA GLU A 78 -24.91 11.89 -2.49
C GLU A 78 -24.87 12.55 -3.88
N VAL A 79 -23.82 12.29 -4.67
CA VAL A 79 -23.71 12.83 -6.04
C VAL A 79 -24.86 12.36 -6.93
N VAL A 80 -25.24 11.07 -6.86
CA VAL A 80 -26.37 10.53 -7.62
C VAL A 80 -27.67 11.23 -7.22
N HIS A 81 -27.92 11.35 -5.92
CA HIS A 81 -29.12 12.02 -5.41
C HIS A 81 -29.21 13.48 -5.86
N ASP A 82 -28.09 14.21 -5.82
CA ASP A 82 -28.00 15.59 -6.29
C ASP A 82 -28.28 15.71 -7.78
N ILE A 83 -27.79 14.78 -8.60
CA ILE A 83 -28.06 14.74 -10.04
C ILE A 83 -29.54 14.46 -10.29
N GLU A 84 -30.12 13.45 -9.65
CA GLU A 84 -31.55 13.12 -9.79
C GLU A 84 -32.45 14.30 -9.41
N SER A 85 -32.13 14.99 -8.31
CA SER A 85 -32.89 16.16 -7.87
C SER A 85 -32.86 17.28 -8.91
N LYS A 86 -31.73 17.49 -9.60
CA LYS A 86 -31.59 18.48 -10.68
C LYS A 86 -32.39 18.09 -11.92
N PHE A 87 -32.35 16.81 -12.32
CA PHE A 87 -33.15 16.30 -13.45
C PHE A 87 -34.65 16.44 -13.20
N HIS A 88 -35.11 16.07 -12.00
CA HIS A 88 -36.50 16.25 -11.60
C HIS A 88 -36.94 17.72 -11.62
N ARG A 89 -36.11 18.63 -11.09
CA ARG A 89 -36.39 20.09 -11.14
C ARG A 89 -36.43 20.63 -12.57
N ALA A 90 -35.70 20.03 -13.51
CA ALA A 90 -35.71 20.39 -14.93
C ALA A 90 -36.89 19.77 -15.71
N GLY A 91 -37.75 18.96 -15.06
CA GLY A 91 -38.88 18.29 -15.71
C GLY A 91 -38.49 17.15 -16.66
N LEU A 92 -37.23 16.71 -16.61
CA LEU A 92 -36.72 15.58 -17.37
C LEU A 92 -36.91 14.31 -16.53
N LYS A 93 -37.44 13.25 -17.14
CA LYS A 93 -37.48 11.94 -16.48
C LYS A 93 -36.08 11.32 -16.53
N THR A 94 -35.64 10.80 -15.39
CA THR A 94 -34.43 10.00 -15.22
C THR A 94 -34.44 8.75 -16.09
#